data_AF-A0A1Q4ZYQ7-F1
#
_entry.id   AF-A0A1Q4ZYQ7-F1
#
_cell.length_a   1.000
_cell.length_b   1.000
_cell.length_c   1.000
_cell.angle_alpha   90.00
_cell.angle_beta   90.00
_cell.angle_gamma   90.00
#
_symmetry.space_group_name_H-M   'P 1'
#
loop_
_entity.id
_entity.type
_entity.pdbx_description
1 polymer ?
#
loop_
_entity_poly.entity_id
_entity_poly.type
_entity_poly.pdbx_seq_one_letter_code
_entity_poly.pdbx_strand_id
1 'polypeptide(L)'
;MSGSSVEAPREPGAVRRLLGRQAPRFSLLRVDRWGWLVPAAFLVVVAAVRYWGDSSENIENWLLMVPLMAAALCTPWVTATFGGLVLLVNRLFVVMEPGPNLRVESLVLEVCVVLLAVLIAVLRSKARSYVLRLQNAVLAAREVVVRPIPPGWGGVESATAYLPADTESRMGGDFLDVLSTPHGARVVLGDVQGKGLAALTTAGAVVGAFREAGYHERDMTVVAARVEDGLRRHNSLLAAADAGHEPRLATAVVIAFIADERHVDVINFGHEGPLVLGPRGVRRLPQEENPPLGLAELTGAGPARISRVLLEPGETVLLVTDGVTEARDRHGHFFPLAPWAQKYWATGSSRGETPSTLLDRLMQALADHTAGHLNDDATLLAVRRTAASRP
;
A
#
# COMPACT_ATOMS: atom_id res chain seq x y z
N MET A 1 37.12 -0.12 -12.74
CA MET A 1 35.67 0.18 -12.69
C MET A 1 34.96 -1.12 -12.34
N SER A 2 34.77 -1.37 -11.04
CA SER A 2 34.10 -2.57 -10.53
C SER A 2 32.75 -2.12 -10.00
N GLY A 3 31.67 -2.50 -10.68
CA GLY A 3 30.30 -2.20 -10.27
C GLY A 3 29.94 -2.99 -9.01
N SER A 4 29.79 -2.30 -7.89
CA SER A 4 29.12 -2.87 -6.72
C SER A 4 27.62 -2.92 -7.00
N SER A 5 27.12 -4.11 -7.28
CA SER A 5 25.70 -4.45 -7.25
C SER A 5 25.13 -4.05 -5.90
N VAL A 6 24.28 -3.02 -5.88
CA VAL A 6 23.47 -2.63 -4.73
C VAL A 6 22.47 -3.76 -4.50
N GLU A 7 22.75 -4.57 -3.48
CA GLU A 7 21.85 -5.62 -3.01
C GLU A 7 20.58 -4.93 -2.48
N ALA A 8 19.42 -5.25 -3.07
CA ALA A 8 18.14 -4.74 -2.59
C ALA A 8 17.95 -5.15 -1.11
N PRO A 9 17.52 -4.25 -0.21
CA PRO A 9 17.37 -4.56 1.20
C PRO A 9 16.41 -5.74 1.35
N ARG A 10 16.84 -6.78 2.07
CA ARG A 10 16.01 -7.94 2.40
C ARG A 10 14.79 -7.45 3.18
N GLU A 11 13.61 -7.50 2.57
CA GLU A 11 12.37 -7.22 3.29
C GLU A 11 12.26 -8.14 4.52
N PRO A 12 12.12 -7.59 5.73
CA PRO A 12 12.01 -8.38 6.95
C PRO A 12 10.85 -9.39 6.83
N GLY A 13 11.03 -10.62 7.31
CA GLY A 13 9.99 -11.66 7.26
C GLY A 13 8.68 -11.31 7.99
N ALA A 14 8.67 -10.22 8.75
CA ALA A 14 7.48 -9.61 9.36
C ALA A 14 6.67 -8.77 8.37
N VAL A 15 7.33 -7.93 7.57
CA VAL A 15 6.73 -7.19 6.45
C VAL A 15 6.09 -8.18 5.49
N ARG A 16 6.76 -9.30 5.18
CA ARG A 16 6.17 -10.37 4.36
C ARG A 16 5.02 -11.11 5.04
N ARG A 17 4.91 -11.15 6.37
CA ARG A 17 3.77 -11.77 7.07
C ARG A 17 2.55 -10.84 7.09
N LEU A 18 2.77 -9.55 7.31
CA LEU A 18 1.75 -8.50 7.25
C LEU A 18 1.26 -8.31 5.81
N LEU A 19 2.16 -8.10 4.85
CA LEU A 19 1.83 -7.91 3.44
C LEU A 19 1.45 -9.23 2.73
N GLY A 20 2.04 -10.36 3.11
CA GLY A 20 1.88 -11.64 2.38
C GLY A 20 0.57 -12.37 2.64
N ARG A 21 -0.17 -12.04 3.71
CA ARG A 21 -1.55 -12.51 3.89
C ARG A 21 -2.58 -11.60 3.24
N GLN A 22 -2.22 -10.34 2.96
CA GLN A 22 -3.08 -9.31 2.36
C GLN A 22 -2.80 -9.06 0.87
N ALA A 23 -1.89 -9.82 0.25
CA ALA A 23 -1.90 -9.96 -1.20
C ALA A 23 -3.28 -10.47 -1.64
N PRO A 24 -3.86 -9.94 -2.73
CA PRO A 24 -5.26 -10.16 -3.04
C PRO A 24 -5.54 -11.66 -3.08
N ARG A 25 -6.44 -12.11 -2.20
CA ARG A 25 -7.12 -13.40 -2.30
C ARG A 25 -8.09 -13.45 -3.49
N PHE A 26 -7.95 -12.56 -4.47
CA PHE A 26 -8.09 -12.97 -5.86
C PHE A 26 -6.91 -13.86 -6.30
N SER A 27 -6.63 -14.89 -5.50
CA SER A 27 -6.11 -16.16 -5.97
C SER A 27 -7.19 -16.90 -6.74
N LEU A 28 -7.93 -16.21 -7.62
CA LEU A 28 -8.51 -16.83 -8.80
C LEU A 28 -7.32 -17.20 -9.69
N LEU A 29 -6.72 -18.29 -9.25
CA LEU A 29 -5.79 -19.14 -9.94
C LEU A 29 -4.47 -18.45 -10.29
N ARG A 30 -3.45 -18.79 -9.50
CA ARG A 30 -2.02 -18.77 -9.85
C ARG A 30 -1.75 -19.76 -10.99
N VAL A 31 -2.51 -19.61 -12.07
CA VAL A 31 -2.63 -20.49 -13.24
C VAL A 31 -1.76 -20.01 -14.39
N ASP A 32 -1.07 -18.88 -14.25
CA ASP A 32 -0.23 -18.34 -15.33
C ASP A 32 0.85 -19.33 -15.82
N ARG A 33 1.27 -20.31 -14.99
CA ARG A 33 2.21 -21.37 -15.46
C ARG A 33 1.54 -22.71 -15.77
N TRP A 34 0.40 -23.04 -15.17
CA TRP A 34 -0.15 -24.41 -15.17
C TRP A 34 -1.63 -24.53 -15.56
N GLY A 35 -2.39 -23.44 -15.71
CA GLY A 35 -3.82 -23.59 -16.01
C GLY A 35 -4.15 -23.91 -17.46
N TRP A 36 -3.14 -24.04 -18.33
CA TRP A 36 -3.29 -24.71 -19.61
C TRP A 36 -3.42 -26.23 -19.47
N LEU A 37 -3.00 -26.82 -18.33
CA LEU A 37 -3.16 -28.25 -18.08
C LEU A 37 -4.62 -28.68 -17.99
N VAL A 38 -5.49 -27.83 -17.45
CA VAL A 38 -6.92 -28.14 -17.29
C VAL A 38 -7.62 -28.32 -18.65
N PRO A 39 -7.56 -27.36 -19.59
CA PRO A 39 -8.11 -27.57 -20.92
C PRO A 39 -7.37 -28.66 -21.72
N ALA A 40 -6.06 -28.82 -21.53
CA ALA A 40 -5.30 -29.90 -22.18
C ALA A 40 -5.74 -31.29 -21.73
N ALA A 41 -5.85 -31.53 -20.42
CA ALA A 41 -6.29 -32.79 -19.87
C ALA A 41 -7.73 -33.10 -20.30
N PHE A 42 -8.62 -32.11 -20.26
CA PHE A 42 -10.00 -32.28 -20.70
C PHE A 42 -10.09 -32.66 -22.19
N LEU A 43 -9.32 -31.99 -23.04
CA LEU A 43 -9.22 -32.31 -24.45
C LEU A 43 -8.75 -33.76 -24.69
N VAL A 44 -7.69 -34.20 -23.99
CA VAL A 44 -7.17 -35.58 -24.12
C VAL A 44 -8.21 -36.61 -23.69
N VAL A 45 -8.90 -36.36 -22.57
CA VAL A 45 -9.96 -37.25 -22.07
C VAL A 45 -11.11 -37.35 -23.08
N VAL A 46 -11.60 -36.21 -23.60
CA VAL A 46 -12.70 -36.23 -24.59
C VAL A 46 -12.27 -36.92 -25.88
N ALA A 47 -11.03 -36.71 -26.35
CA ALA A 47 -10.50 -37.40 -27.52
C ALA A 47 -10.36 -38.92 -27.30
N ALA A 48 -9.91 -39.35 -26.12
CA ALA A 48 -9.78 -40.77 -25.77
C ALA A 48 -11.14 -41.46 -25.65
N VAL A 49 -12.11 -40.82 -24.97
CA VAL A 49 -13.49 -41.32 -24.85
C VAL A 49 -14.14 -41.47 -26.23
N ARG A 50 -13.92 -40.51 -27.13
CA ARG A 50 -14.42 -40.58 -28.51
C ARG A 50 -13.81 -41.73 -29.31
N TYR A 51 -12.52 -42.03 -29.11
CA TYR A 51 -11.83 -43.09 -29.85
C TYR A 51 -12.21 -44.50 -29.37
N TRP A 52 -12.49 -44.68 -28.06
CA TRP A 52 -12.77 -45.99 -27.46
C TRP A 52 -14.26 -46.30 -27.25
N GLY A 53 -15.14 -45.29 -27.31
CA GLY A 53 -16.56 -45.42 -27.02
C GLY A 53 -17.42 -45.76 -28.25
N ASP A 54 -18.24 -46.80 -28.14
CA ASP A 54 -19.10 -47.34 -29.21
C ASP A 54 -20.48 -46.64 -29.30
N SER A 55 -20.62 -45.38 -28.86
CA SER A 55 -21.93 -44.73 -28.68
C SER A 55 -22.01 -43.26 -29.12
N SER A 56 -22.73 -43.05 -30.23
CA SER A 56 -23.81 -42.10 -30.57
C SER A 56 -23.76 -40.59 -30.16
N GLU A 57 -23.76 -39.78 -31.21
CA GLU A 57 -24.45 -38.49 -31.46
C GLU A 57 -24.17 -37.22 -30.64
N ASN A 58 -23.63 -37.25 -29.41
CA ASN A 58 -23.51 -36.01 -28.61
C ASN A 58 -22.13 -35.66 -28.03
N ILE A 59 -21.11 -36.51 -28.23
CA ILE A 59 -19.74 -36.25 -27.73
C ILE A 59 -19.06 -35.10 -28.49
N GLU A 60 -19.48 -34.82 -29.73
CA GLU A 60 -18.96 -33.69 -30.53
C GLU A 60 -19.13 -32.34 -29.81
N ASN A 61 -20.19 -32.17 -29.02
CA ASN A 61 -20.48 -30.94 -28.28
C ASN A 61 -19.58 -30.75 -27.04
N TRP A 62 -18.93 -31.80 -26.54
CA TRP A 62 -18.09 -31.72 -25.35
C TRP A 62 -16.75 -31.04 -25.65
N LEU A 63 -16.24 -31.20 -26.87
CA LEU A 63 -15.05 -30.51 -27.37
C LEU A 63 -15.19 -28.98 -27.32
N LEU A 64 -16.40 -28.44 -27.41
CA LEU A 64 -16.69 -27.01 -27.33
C LEU A 64 -16.41 -26.41 -25.94
N MET A 65 -16.33 -27.23 -24.89
CA MET A 65 -15.99 -26.76 -23.55
C MET A 65 -14.51 -26.42 -23.40
N VAL A 66 -13.63 -27.01 -24.21
CA VAL A 66 -12.17 -26.78 -24.18
C VAL A 66 -11.81 -25.30 -24.42
N PRO A 67 -12.26 -24.63 -25.51
CA PRO A 67 -11.94 -23.23 -25.73
C PRO A 67 -12.57 -22.31 -24.67
N LEU A 68 -13.75 -22.64 -24.14
CA LEU A 68 -14.37 -21.86 -23.06
C LEU A 68 -13.57 -21.94 -21.75
N MET A 69 -13.10 -23.14 -21.39
CA MET A 69 -12.25 -23.34 -20.23
C MET A 69 -10.87 -22.67 -20.42
N ALA A 70 -10.32 -22.73 -21.64
CA ALA A 70 -9.11 -21.98 -21.99
C ALA A 70 -9.34 -20.46 -21.90
N ALA A 71 -10.50 -19.93 -22.31
CA ALA A 71 -10.80 -18.51 -22.21
C ALA A 71 -10.84 -17.99 -20.77
N ALA A 72 -11.38 -18.81 -19.86
CA ALA A 72 -11.45 -18.49 -18.44
C ALA A 72 -10.06 -18.50 -17.76
N LEU A 73 -9.19 -19.43 -18.15
CA LEU A 73 -7.95 -19.72 -17.44
C LEU A 73 -6.70 -19.13 -18.12
N CYS A 74 -6.67 -19.06 -19.44
CA CYS A 74 -5.46 -18.85 -20.23
C CYS A 74 -5.48 -17.52 -21.00
N THR A 75 -4.33 -17.16 -21.59
CA THR A 75 -4.23 -15.97 -22.44
C THR A 75 -5.06 -16.13 -23.72
N PRO A 76 -5.40 -15.02 -24.42
CA PRO A 76 -6.12 -15.09 -25.69
C PRO A 76 -5.43 -15.96 -26.73
N TRP A 77 -4.09 -15.92 -26.79
CA TRP A 77 -3.30 -16.74 -27.70
C TRP A 77 -3.43 -18.24 -27.40
N VAL A 78 -3.34 -18.63 -26.13
CA VAL A 78 -3.51 -20.04 -25.72
C VAL A 78 -4.95 -20.51 -25.94
N THR A 79 -5.93 -19.63 -25.75
CA THR A 79 -7.35 -19.92 -26.04
C THR A 79 -7.56 -20.18 -27.53
N ALA A 80 -6.94 -19.36 -28.39
CA ALA A 80 -6.99 -19.53 -29.84
C ALA A 80 -6.31 -20.83 -30.30
N THR A 81 -5.17 -21.21 -29.70
CA THR A 81 -4.51 -22.47 -30.04
C THR A 81 -5.35 -23.69 -29.65
N PHE A 82 -5.96 -23.70 -28.47
CA PHE A 82 -6.90 -24.76 -28.08
C PHE A 82 -8.14 -24.80 -28.98
N GLY A 83 -8.71 -23.64 -29.34
CA GLY A 83 -9.82 -23.57 -30.28
C GLY A 83 -9.46 -24.12 -31.66
N GLY A 84 -8.30 -23.76 -32.20
CA GLY A 84 -7.79 -24.30 -33.46
C GLY A 84 -7.52 -25.81 -33.40
N LEU A 85 -7.01 -26.31 -32.28
CA LEU A 85 -6.77 -27.73 -32.10
C LEU A 85 -8.08 -28.53 -31.98
N VAL A 86 -9.11 -27.99 -31.32
CA VAL A 86 -10.45 -28.58 -31.29
C VAL A 86 -11.04 -28.68 -32.70
N LEU A 87 -10.94 -27.61 -33.49
CA LEU A 87 -11.38 -27.61 -34.89
C LEU A 87 -10.63 -28.69 -35.69
N LEU A 88 -9.30 -28.79 -35.54
CA LEU A 88 -8.47 -29.78 -36.23
C LEU A 88 -8.85 -31.22 -35.83
N VAL A 89 -8.94 -31.51 -34.54
CA VAL A 89 -9.31 -32.83 -34.00
C VAL A 89 -10.69 -33.22 -34.52
N ASN A 90 -11.66 -32.31 -34.46
CA ASN A 90 -12.98 -32.60 -34.95
C ASN A 90 -12.97 -32.85 -36.47
N ARG A 91 -12.26 -32.06 -37.28
CA ARG A 91 -12.11 -32.31 -38.72
C ARG A 91 -11.45 -33.65 -39.04
N LEU A 92 -10.48 -34.10 -38.24
CA LEU A 92 -9.83 -35.40 -38.45
C LEU A 92 -10.83 -36.55 -38.24
N PHE A 93 -11.62 -36.52 -37.17
CA PHE A 93 -12.68 -37.51 -36.94
C PHE A 93 -13.74 -37.49 -38.05
N VAL A 94 -14.07 -36.30 -38.57
CA VAL A 94 -15.02 -36.15 -39.67
C VAL A 94 -14.56 -36.84 -40.96
N VAL A 95 -13.26 -36.78 -41.26
CA VAL A 95 -12.67 -37.40 -42.46
C VAL A 95 -12.58 -38.92 -42.32
N MET A 96 -12.34 -39.44 -41.10
CA MET A 96 -12.25 -40.89 -40.87
C MET A 96 -13.62 -41.60 -40.92
N GLU A 97 -14.70 -40.91 -40.57
CA GLU A 97 -16.08 -41.43 -40.64
C GLU A 97 -17.01 -40.44 -41.40
N PRO A 98 -17.07 -40.53 -42.73
CA PRO A 98 -17.92 -39.64 -43.55
C PRO A 98 -19.41 -39.97 -43.40
N GLY A 99 -20.22 -39.00 -42.96
CA GLY A 99 -21.68 -39.11 -42.84
C GLY A 99 -22.46 -38.28 -43.88
N PRO A 100 -23.79 -38.49 -44.04
CA PRO A 100 -24.54 -38.09 -45.25
C PRO A 100 -24.89 -36.60 -45.36
N ASN A 101 -24.91 -35.85 -44.24
CA ASN A 101 -25.20 -34.41 -44.23
C ASN A 101 -23.95 -33.67 -43.77
N LEU A 102 -23.23 -33.02 -44.70
CA LEU A 102 -22.03 -32.26 -44.39
C LEU A 102 -22.34 -31.15 -43.37
N ARG A 103 -22.14 -31.42 -42.07
CA ARG A 103 -21.21 -30.84 -41.07
C ARG A 103 -20.72 -29.38 -41.23
N VAL A 104 -21.41 -28.55 -42.03
CA VAL A 104 -21.14 -27.11 -42.19
C VAL A 104 -21.80 -26.34 -41.04
N GLU A 105 -23.01 -26.73 -40.63
CA GLU A 105 -23.70 -26.12 -39.50
C GLU A 105 -22.91 -26.31 -38.18
N SER A 106 -22.37 -27.51 -37.95
CA SER A 106 -21.50 -27.78 -36.80
C SER A 106 -20.16 -27.04 -36.89
N LEU A 107 -19.56 -26.92 -38.09
CA LEU A 107 -18.37 -26.10 -38.30
C LEU A 107 -18.62 -24.64 -37.93
N VAL A 108 -19.74 -24.09 -38.39
CA VAL A 108 -20.11 -22.69 -38.12
C VAL A 108 -20.31 -22.49 -36.62
N LEU A 109 -21.00 -23.41 -35.94
CA LEU A 109 -21.16 -23.36 -34.49
C LEU A 109 -19.81 -23.43 -33.74
N GLU A 110 -18.92 -24.35 -34.11
CA GLU A 110 -17.60 -24.49 -33.51
C GLU A 110 -16.75 -23.23 -33.68
N VAL A 111 -16.73 -22.67 -34.90
CA VAL A 111 -16.02 -21.43 -35.20
C VAL A 111 -16.60 -20.28 -34.37
N CYS A 112 -17.93 -20.17 -34.28
CA CYS A 112 -18.59 -19.16 -33.45
C CYS A 112 -18.21 -19.30 -31.96
N VAL A 113 -18.18 -20.52 -31.42
CA VAL A 113 -17.78 -20.77 -30.01
C VAL A 113 -16.31 -20.41 -29.80
N VAL A 114 -15.41 -20.77 -30.71
CA VAL A 114 -13.99 -20.42 -30.61
C VAL A 114 -13.80 -18.90 -30.69
N LEU A 115 -14.48 -18.21 -31.60
CA LEU A 115 -14.43 -16.75 -31.70
C LEU A 115 -14.97 -16.08 -30.42
N LEU A 116 -16.08 -16.57 -29.87
CA LEU A 116 -16.64 -16.06 -28.62
C LEU A 116 -15.69 -16.31 -27.44
N ALA A 117 -15.09 -17.50 -27.35
CA ALA A 117 -14.11 -17.84 -26.33
C ALA A 117 -12.88 -16.93 -26.40
N VAL A 118 -12.34 -16.69 -27.60
CA VAL A 118 -11.23 -15.76 -27.80
C VAL A 118 -11.64 -14.33 -27.44
N LEU A 119 -12.83 -13.88 -27.81
CA LEU A 119 -13.35 -12.56 -27.43
C LEU A 119 -13.45 -12.41 -25.91
N ILE A 120 -14.01 -13.40 -25.20
CA ILE A 120 -14.07 -13.43 -23.73
C ILE A 120 -12.65 -13.35 -23.14
N ALA A 121 -11.70 -14.13 -23.66
CA ALA A 121 -10.32 -14.11 -23.21
C ALA A 121 -9.66 -12.74 -23.42
N VAL A 122 -9.92 -12.07 -24.55
CA VAL A 122 -9.41 -10.73 -24.86
C VAL A 122 -10.01 -9.69 -23.91
N LEU A 123 -11.33 -9.70 -23.71
CA LEU A 123 -12.02 -8.77 -22.79
C LEU A 123 -11.51 -8.95 -21.35
N ARG A 124 -11.39 -10.19 -20.89
CA ARG A 124 -10.81 -10.54 -19.59
C ARG A 124 -9.36 -10.05 -19.45
N SER A 125 -8.53 -10.26 -20.47
CA SER A 125 -7.13 -9.82 -20.48
C SER A 125 -7.02 -8.28 -20.44
N LYS A 126 -7.87 -7.58 -21.19
CA LYS A 126 -7.95 -6.11 -21.16
C LYS A 126 -8.40 -5.59 -19.81
N ALA A 127 -9.45 -6.18 -19.22
CA ALA A 127 -9.92 -5.82 -17.88
C ALA A 127 -8.83 -6.04 -16.81
N ARG A 128 -8.15 -7.20 -16.83
CA ARG A 128 -7.01 -7.49 -15.94
C ARG A 128 -5.89 -6.46 -16.09
N SER A 129 -5.53 -6.14 -17.34
CA SER A 129 -4.47 -5.15 -17.62
C SER A 129 -4.85 -3.74 -17.16
N TYR A 130 -6.11 -3.35 -17.30
CA TYR A 130 -6.62 -2.07 -16.82
C TYR A 130 -6.55 -1.98 -15.29
N VAL A 131 -6.99 -3.02 -14.58
CA VAL A 131 -6.89 -3.11 -13.11
C VAL A 131 -5.43 -3.01 -12.66
N LEU A 132 -4.50 -3.72 -13.31
CA LEU A 132 -3.08 -3.65 -12.97
C LEU A 132 -2.48 -2.26 -13.19
N ARG A 133 -2.83 -1.58 -14.29
CA ARG A 133 -2.38 -0.21 -14.54
C ARG A 133 -2.91 0.76 -13.49
N LEU A 134 -4.18 0.63 -13.12
CA LEU A 134 -4.79 1.46 -12.06
C LEU A 134 -4.09 1.22 -10.72
N GLN A 135 -3.79 -0.04 -10.36
CA GLN A 135 -3.03 -0.36 -9.16
C GLN A 135 -1.65 0.29 -9.14
N ASN A 136 -0.91 0.26 -10.26
CA ASN A 136 0.40 0.91 -10.34
C ASN A 136 0.31 2.43 -10.23
N ALA A 137 -0.70 3.04 -10.87
CA ALA A 137 -0.92 4.49 -10.76
C ALA A 137 -1.25 4.92 -9.33
N VAL A 138 -2.03 4.13 -8.59
CA VAL A 138 -2.35 4.38 -7.18
C VAL A 138 -1.10 4.27 -6.30
N LEU A 139 -0.27 3.23 -6.51
CA LEU A 139 1.00 3.10 -5.79
C LEU A 139 1.93 4.29 -6.06
N ALA A 140 2.02 4.76 -7.30
CA ALA A 140 2.82 5.93 -7.66
C ALA A 140 2.28 7.23 -7.05
N ALA A 141 0.95 7.45 -7.08
CA ALA A 141 0.33 8.64 -6.47
C ALA A 141 0.53 8.67 -4.95
N ARG A 142 0.53 7.50 -4.32
CA ARG A 142 0.79 7.32 -2.90
C ARG A 142 2.24 7.63 -2.52
N GLU A 143 3.23 7.26 -3.33
CA GLU A 143 4.64 7.63 -3.08
C GLU A 143 4.85 9.15 -3.03
N VAL A 144 3.93 9.95 -3.58
CA VAL A 144 3.98 11.42 -3.50
C VAL A 144 3.74 11.92 -2.07
N VAL A 145 2.86 11.27 -1.31
CA VAL A 145 2.49 11.65 0.07
C VAL A 145 3.23 10.85 1.15
N VAL A 146 3.78 9.70 0.79
CA VAL A 146 4.66 8.89 1.66
C VAL A 146 5.91 8.55 0.85
N ARG A 147 6.85 9.49 0.78
CA ARG A 147 8.06 9.31 -0.05
C ARG A 147 9.07 8.38 0.64
N PRO A 148 9.83 7.57 -0.12
CA PRO A 148 11.01 6.91 0.44
C PRO A 148 12.06 7.95 0.85
N ILE A 149 12.50 7.91 2.11
CA ILE A 149 13.49 8.83 2.67
C ILE A 149 14.88 8.18 2.59
N PRO A 150 15.86 8.80 1.91
CA PRO A 150 17.22 8.29 1.87
C PRO A 150 17.87 8.27 3.28
N PRO A 151 18.75 7.31 3.58
CA PRO A 151 19.50 7.30 4.83
C PRO A 151 20.29 8.61 5.03
N GLY A 152 20.19 9.20 6.23
CA GLY A 152 20.93 10.43 6.59
C GLY A 152 20.36 11.73 5.99
N TRP A 153 19.24 11.68 5.27
CA TRP A 153 18.62 12.85 4.66
C TRP A 153 18.29 13.93 5.71
N GLY A 154 18.71 15.17 5.48
CA GLY A 154 18.50 16.28 6.41
C GLY A 154 19.33 16.24 7.70
N GLY A 155 20.36 15.39 7.79
CA GLY A 155 21.17 15.26 9.00
C GLY A 155 20.47 14.49 10.13
N VAL A 156 19.44 13.72 9.78
CA VAL A 156 18.77 12.77 10.68
C VAL A 156 18.89 11.35 10.15
N GLU A 157 19.00 10.39 11.05
CA GLU A 157 18.83 8.99 10.74
C GLU A 157 17.34 8.67 10.88
N SER A 158 16.71 8.23 9.80
CA SER A 158 15.29 7.92 9.76
C SER A 158 15.03 6.56 9.14
N ALA A 159 14.02 5.87 9.65
CA ALA A 159 13.40 4.73 9.01
C ALA A 159 11.90 4.96 8.93
N THR A 160 11.30 4.53 7.83
CA THR A 160 9.86 4.64 7.58
C THR A 160 9.31 3.27 7.23
N ALA A 161 8.08 3.02 7.66
CA ALA A 161 7.33 1.86 7.23
C ALA A 161 5.88 2.26 7.01
N TYR A 162 5.28 1.75 5.95
CA TYR A 162 3.86 1.86 5.71
C TYR A 162 3.29 0.47 5.49
N LEU A 163 2.17 0.18 6.16
CA LEU A 163 1.46 -1.08 6.09
C LEU A 163 -0.01 -0.79 5.70
N PRO A 164 -0.46 -1.17 4.49
CA PRO A 164 -1.85 -1.01 4.10
C PRO A 164 -2.74 -1.98 4.91
N ALA A 165 -3.97 -1.60 5.21
CA ALA A 165 -4.94 -2.47 5.88
C ALA A 165 -5.68 -3.43 4.94
N ASP A 166 -5.98 -3.03 3.70
CA ASP A 166 -6.71 -3.89 2.77
C ASP A 166 -6.32 -3.71 1.30
N THR A 167 -6.53 -4.77 0.53
CA THR A 167 -6.17 -4.84 -0.88
C THR A 167 -7.08 -4.01 -1.79
N GLU A 168 -8.30 -3.73 -1.32
CA GLU A 168 -9.30 -2.92 -2.00
C GLU A 168 -9.22 -1.45 -1.57
N SER A 169 -8.85 -1.18 -0.31
CA SER A 169 -8.64 0.17 0.22
C SER A 169 -7.18 0.63 0.11
N ARG A 170 -6.54 0.48 -1.06
CA ARG A 170 -5.12 0.84 -1.27
C ARG A 170 -4.79 2.34 -1.14
N MET A 171 -5.73 3.14 -0.65
CA MET A 171 -5.65 4.59 -0.57
C MET A 171 -6.01 5.02 0.86
N GLY A 172 -5.00 5.09 1.71
CA GLY A 172 -5.08 5.68 3.04
C GLY A 172 -5.04 7.20 3.01
N GLY A 173 -5.49 7.80 4.11
CA GLY A 173 -5.29 9.21 4.41
C GLY A 173 -3.88 9.50 4.97
N ASP A 174 -3.16 8.47 5.41
CA ASP A 174 -1.81 8.58 5.96
C ASP A 174 -0.81 9.30 5.04
N PHE A 175 -0.07 10.23 5.61
CA PHE A 175 1.01 10.94 4.94
C PHE A 175 2.23 11.12 5.84
N LEU A 176 3.39 11.17 5.19
CA LEU A 176 4.67 11.31 5.84
C LEU A 176 5.69 12.01 4.94
N ASP A 177 6.44 12.95 5.51
CA ASP A 177 7.61 13.51 4.85
C ASP A 177 8.73 13.88 5.82
N VAL A 178 9.96 13.88 5.32
CA VAL A 178 11.16 14.38 5.98
C VAL A 178 11.85 15.36 5.04
N LEU A 179 11.88 16.62 5.46
CA LEU A 179 12.49 17.71 4.71
C LEU A 179 13.89 18.02 5.24
N SER A 180 14.82 18.19 4.32
CA SER A 180 16.12 18.83 4.59
C SER A 180 15.99 20.31 4.26
N THR A 181 16.11 21.18 5.26
CA THR A 181 15.86 22.62 5.11
C THR A 181 17.07 23.41 5.61
N PRO A 182 17.22 24.69 5.23
CA PRO A 182 18.24 25.58 5.80
C PRO A 182 18.12 25.77 7.32
N HIS A 183 16.99 25.38 7.92
CA HIS A 183 16.69 25.53 9.34
C HIS A 183 16.86 24.22 10.14
N GLY A 184 17.33 23.16 9.47
CA GLY A 184 17.46 21.79 10.00
C GLY A 184 16.42 20.84 9.41
N ALA A 185 16.40 19.58 9.88
CA ALA A 185 15.41 18.61 9.42
C ALA A 185 14.02 18.95 9.95
N ARG A 186 12.99 18.74 9.13
CA ARG A 186 11.59 18.84 9.56
C ARG A 186 10.85 17.59 9.15
N VAL A 187 10.07 17.02 10.05
CA VAL A 187 9.29 15.81 9.77
C VAL A 187 7.82 16.09 9.98
N VAL A 188 6.99 15.46 9.16
CA VAL A 188 5.54 15.42 9.35
C VAL A 188 5.08 13.97 9.27
N LEU A 189 4.18 13.60 10.15
CA LEU A 189 3.36 12.39 10.07
C LEU A 189 1.93 12.79 10.37
N GLY A 190 0.97 12.29 9.61
CA GLY A 190 -0.43 12.52 9.90
C GLY A 190 -1.34 11.58 9.13
N ASP A 191 -2.63 11.70 9.42
CA ASP A 191 -3.70 10.98 8.74
C ASP A 191 -4.87 11.91 8.44
N VAL A 192 -5.43 11.76 7.25
CA VAL A 192 -6.59 12.51 6.78
C VAL A 192 -7.84 11.69 7.03
N GLN A 193 -8.87 12.35 7.57
CA GLN A 193 -10.17 11.73 7.77
C GLN A 193 -10.72 11.08 6.47
N GLY A 194 -11.08 9.82 6.59
CA GLY A 194 -11.68 9.01 5.54
C GLY A 194 -10.64 8.32 4.66
N LYS A 195 -11.10 7.65 3.60
CA LYS A 195 -10.26 6.80 2.74
C LYS A 195 -10.46 7.14 1.27
N GLY A 196 -9.63 6.55 0.42
CA GLY A 196 -9.78 6.68 -1.03
C GLY A 196 -9.04 7.88 -1.62
N LEU A 197 -9.34 8.15 -2.89
CA LEU A 197 -8.63 9.18 -3.66
C LEU A 197 -8.79 10.58 -3.08
N ALA A 198 -9.95 10.88 -2.50
CA ALA A 198 -10.20 12.18 -1.87
C ALA A 198 -9.30 12.41 -0.65
N ALA A 199 -9.12 11.40 0.22
CA ALA A 199 -8.19 11.48 1.34
C ALA A 199 -6.75 11.67 0.85
N LEU A 200 -6.36 10.92 -0.20
CA LEU A 200 -5.04 11.04 -0.83
C LEU A 200 -4.77 12.44 -1.41
N THR A 201 -5.74 13.06 -2.09
CA THR A 201 -5.57 14.42 -2.63
C THR A 201 -5.47 15.46 -1.53
N THR A 202 -6.22 15.28 -0.45
CA THR A 202 -6.17 16.15 0.73
C THR A 202 -4.83 16.02 1.46
N ALA A 203 -4.32 14.80 1.63
CA ALA A 203 -2.97 14.55 2.14
C ALA A 203 -1.91 15.22 1.25
N GLY A 204 -2.09 15.17 -0.08
CA GLY A 204 -1.24 15.87 -1.04
C GLY A 204 -1.23 17.38 -0.85
N ALA A 205 -2.37 18.00 -0.54
CA ALA A 205 -2.44 19.44 -0.24
C ALA A 205 -1.70 19.81 1.05
N VAL A 206 -1.86 19.00 2.11
CA VAL A 206 -1.16 19.17 3.39
C VAL A 206 0.35 19.03 3.23
N VAL A 207 0.80 17.93 2.60
CA VAL A 207 2.22 17.67 2.33
C VAL A 207 2.82 18.73 1.41
N GLY A 208 2.09 19.17 0.38
CA GLY A 208 2.53 20.24 -0.51
C GLY A 208 2.74 21.57 0.22
N ALA A 209 1.79 21.96 1.07
CA ALA A 209 1.92 23.15 1.90
C ALA A 209 3.06 23.03 2.92
N PHE A 210 3.23 21.85 3.53
CA PHE A 210 4.33 21.57 4.45
C PHE A 210 5.69 21.61 3.76
N ARG A 211 5.82 21.07 2.54
CA ARG A 211 7.05 21.13 1.74
C ARG A 211 7.48 22.56 1.49
N GLU A 212 6.55 23.40 1.05
CA GLU A 212 6.85 24.77 0.67
C GLU A 212 7.14 25.65 1.89
N ALA A 213 6.21 25.70 2.85
CA ALA A 213 6.41 26.49 4.06
C ALA A 213 7.56 25.94 4.91
N GLY A 214 7.67 24.61 4.99
CA GLY A 214 8.73 23.92 5.71
C GLY A 214 10.12 24.22 5.16
N TYR A 215 10.28 24.45 3.86
CA TYR A 215 11.58 24.82 3.30
C TYR A 215 11.90 26.31 3.48
N HIS A 216 10.92 27.19 3.26
CA HIS A 216 11.14 28.63 3.17
C HIS A 216 11.03 29.40 4.50
N GLU A 217 10.18 28.94 5.42
CA GLU A 217 9.84 29.69 6.62
C GLU A 217 10.66 29.19 7.81
N ARG A 218 11.36 30.08 8.52
CA ARG A 218 12.09 29.71 9.74
C ARG A 218 11.15 29.42 10.91
N ASP A 219 10.09 30.21 11.03
CA ASP A 219 9.16 30.17 12.15
C ASP A 219 8.13 29.06 11.99
N MET A 220 8.09 28.14 12.94
CA MET A 220 7.18 27.00 12.94
C MET A 220 5.70 27.40 13.11
N THR A 221 5.41 28.58 13.68
CA THR A 221 4.04 29.11 13.73
C THR A 221 3.54 29.47 12.34
N VAL A 222 4.42 30.03 11.50
CA VAL A 222 4.12 30.34 10.10
C VAL A 222 3.95 29.05 9.31
N VAL A 223 4.83 28.07 9.50
CA VAL A 223 4.67 26.74 8.87
C VAL A 223 3.30 26.14 9.20
N ALA A 224 2.92 26.12 10.47
CA ALA A 224 1.61 25.62 10.92
C ALA A 224 0.45 26.35 10.23
N ALA A 225 0.47 27.69 10.22
CA ALA A 225 -0.58 28.48 9.58
C ALA A 225 -0.67 28.20 8.08
N ARG A 226 0.47 28.05 7.38
CA ARG A 226 0.49 27.75 5.95
C ARG A 226 -0.02 26.34 5.62
N VAL A 227 0.23 25.37 6.49
CA VAL A 227 -0.30 24.01 6.34
C VAL A 227 -1.83 24.00 6.53
N GLU A 228 -2.33 24.69 7.56
CA GLU A 228 -3.77 24.90 7.78
C GLU A 228 -4.43 25.59 6.57
N ASP A 229 -3.83 26.67 6.06
CA ASP A 229 -4.28 27.37 4.87
C ASP A 229 -4.25 26.50 3.61
N GLY A 230 -3.27 25.60 3.50
CA GLY A 230 -3.15 24.64 2.41
C GLY A 230 -4.35 23.69 2.37
N LEU A 231 -4.68 23.10 3.50
CA LEU A 231 -5.86 22.23 3.65
C LEU A 231 -7.16 23.00 3.40
N ARG A 232 -7.29 24.19 4.01
CA ARG A 232 -8.48 25.04 3.85
C ARG A 232 -8.74 25.39 2.39
N ARG A 233 -7.73 25.86 1.65
CA ARG A 233 -7.87 26.15 0.22
C ARG A 233 -8.25 24.92 -0.59
N HIS A 234 -7.73 23.75 -0.23
CA HIS A 234 -8.09 22.49 -0.89
C HIS A 234 -9.56 22.11 -0.63
N ASN A 235 -10.02 22.18 0.62
CA ASN A 235 -11.42 21.95 0.97
C ASN A 235 -12.35 22.93 0.26
N SER A 236 -12.00 24.22 0.19
CA SER A 236 -12.79 25.21 -0.55
C SER A 236 -12.90 24.90 -2.04
N LEU A 237 -11.82 24.41 -2.66
CA LEU A 237 -11.83 23.98 -4.05
C LEU A 237 -12.76 22.77 -4.25
N LEU A 238 -12.69 21.77 -3.37
CA LEU A 238 -13.55 20.59 -3.47
C LEU A 238 -15.03 20.94 -3.27
N ALA A 239 -15.35 21.78 -2.30
CA ALA A 239 -16.71 22.26 -2.08
C ALA A 239 -17.25 23.08 -3.27
N ALA A 240 -16.40 23.83 -3.96
CA ALA A 240 -16.79 24.56 -5.17
C ALA A 240 -17.00 23.62 -6.39
N ALA A 241 -16.28 22.51 -6.45
CA ALA A 241 -16.41 21.51 -7.52
C ALA A 241 -17.60 20.56 -7.30
N ASP A 242 -17.91 20.25 -6.05
CA ASP A 242 -19.00 19.38 -5.63
C ASP A 242 -19.65 19.90 -4.34
N ALA A 243 -20.87 20.43 -4.46
CA ALA A 243 -21.60 21.01 -3.34
C ALA A 243 -21.98 19.98 -2.25
N GLY A 244 -21.90 18.68 -2.54
CA GLY A 244 -22.09 17.61 -1.55
C GLY A 244 -20.81 17.20 -0.83
N HIS A 245 -19.67 17.84 -1.13
CA HIS A 245 -18.40 17.50 -0.51
C HIS A 245 -18.27 18.09 0.89
N GLU A 246 -18.25 17.21 1.90
CA GLU A 246 -17.95 17.60 3.28
C GLU A 246 -16.45 17.94 3.43
N PRO A 247 -16.11 19.02 4.17
CA PRO A 247 -14.72 19.40 4.39
C PRO A 247 -13.98 18.31 5.16
N ARG A 248 -12.75 18.02 4.73
CA ARG A 248 -11.91 17.01 5.38
C ARG A 248 -11.00 17.62 6.41
N LEU A 249 -10.78 16.86 7.48
CA LEU A 249 -9.87 17.19 8.56
C LEU A 249 -8.66 16.26 8.50
N ALA A 250 -7.55 16.69 9.08
CA ALA A 250 -6.37 15.86 9.21
C ALA A 250 -5.76 15.98 10.60
N THR A 251 -5.36 14.85 11.17
CA THR A 251 -4.49 14.85 12.34
C THR A 251 -3.04 14.85 11.87
N ALA A 252 -2.15 15.57 12.55
CA ALA A 252 -0.73 15.55 12.21
C ALA A 252 0.17 15.91 13.39
N VAL A 253 1.39 15.40 13.38
CA VAL A 253 2.51 15.92 14.17
C VAL A 253 3.58 16.42 13.24
N VAL A 254 4.05 17.64 13.51
CA VAL A 254 5.22 18.23 12.87
C VAL A 254 6.33 18.36 13.92
N ILE A 255 7.52 17.87 13.60
CA ILE A 255 8.71 18.05 14.45
C ILE A 255 9.81 18.72 13.63
N ALA A 256 10.30 19.85 14.12
CA ALA A 256 11.45 20.55 13.56
C ALA A 256 12.69 20.33 14.43
N PHE A 257 13.68 19.68 13.84
CA PHE A 257 15.02 19.57 14.39
C PHE A 257 15.75 20.88 14.15
N ILE A 258 15.83 21.72 15.18
CA ILE A 258 16.57 22.98 15.10
C ILE A 258 18.06 22.65 14.93
N ALA A 259 18.69 23.23 13.91
CA ALA A 259 20.13 23.07 13.66
C ALA A 259 20.95 23.52 14.88
N ASP A 260 22.01 22.78 15.21
CA ASP A 260 22.97 23.07 16.28
C ASP A 260 22.39 23.17 17.71
N GLU A 261 21.10 22.89 17.89
CA GLU A 261 20.43 22.86 19.19
C GLU A 261 20.07 21.43 19.61
N ARG A 262 20.04 21.21 20.93
CA ARG A 262 19.48 19.99 21.53
C ARG A 262 17.96 20.02 21.66
N HIS A 263 17.30 21.01 21.07
CA HIS A 263 15.86 21.16 21.14
C HIS A 263 15.20 20.77 19.82
N VAL A 264 13.97 20.31 19.91
CA VAL A 264 13.06 20.16 18.78
C VAL A 264 11.81 20.99 19.06
N ASP A 265 11.29 21.63 18.02
CA ASP A 265 9.98 22.27 18.09
C ASP A 265 8.94 21.27 17.59
N VAL A 266 7.87 21.09 18.38
CA VAL A 266 6.81 20.10 18.13
C VAL A 266 5.48 20.83 18.02
N ILE A 267 4.72 20.50 16.99
CA ILE A 267 3.33 20.93 16.83
C ILE A 267 2.49 19.69 16.61
N ASN A 268 1.51 19.46 17.49
CA ASN A 268 0.58 18.35 17.36
C ASN A 268 -0.83 18.89 17.11
N PHE A 269 -1.37 18.59 15.93
CA PHE A 269 -2.73 18.87 15.47
C PHE A 269 -3.64 17.67 15.74
N GLY A 270 -3.88 17.35 17.01
CA GLY A 270 -4.80 16.30 17.45
C GLY A 270 -4.42 14.85 17.07
N HIS A 271 -3.15 14.57 16.80
CA HIS A 271 -2.61 13.25 16.48
C HIS A 271 -2.05 12.53 17.71
N GLU A 272 -1.79 11.22 17.60
CA GLU A 272 -1.13 10.44 18.67
C GLU A 272 0.25 11.04 18.98
N GLY A 273 0.53 11.22 20.28
CA GLY A 273 1.76 11.87 20.74
C GLY A 273 3.02 11.03 20.49
N PRO A 274 4.13 11.62 20.01
CA PRO A 274 5.37 10.89 19.76
C PRO A 274 5.95 10.23 21.02
N LEU A 275 6.54 9.06 20.85
CA LEU A 275 7.37 8.42 21.88
C LEU A 275 8.83 8.74 21.65
N VAL A 276 9.57 8.97 22.72
CA VAL A 276 11.04 9.11 22.71
C VAL A 276 11.63 7.91 23.42
N LEU A 277 12.51 7.21 22.73
CA LEU A 277 13.28 6.09 23.25
C LEU A 277 14.74 6.51 23.36
N GLY A 278 15.32 6.38 24.56
CA GLY A 278 16.69 6.84 24.80
C GLY A 278 17.29 6.32 26.10
N PRO A 279 18.49 6.79 26.50
CA PRO A 279 19.17 6.33 27.70
C PRO A 279 18.34 6.48 28.99
N ARG A 280 17.38 7.41 29.01
CA ARG A 280 16.46 7.67 30.12
C ARG A 280 15.19 6.78 30.10
N GLY A 281 15.13 5.80 29.21
CA GLY A 281 13.97 4.95 29.00
C GLY A 281 13.06 5.47 27.88
N VAL A 282 11.78 5.09 27.97
CA VAL A 282 10.74 5.50 27.01
C VAL A 282 9.81 6.51 27.66
N ARG A 283 9.58 7.64 26.98
CA ARG A 283 8.69 8.72 27.44
C ARG A 283 7.86 9.25 26.28
N ARG A 284 6.69 9.83 26.56
CA ARG A 284 6.00 10.68 25.58
C ARG A 284 6.75 12.00 25.44
N LEU A 285 6.81 12.53 24.21
CA LEU A 285 7.34 13.86 23.96
C LEU A 285 6.30 14.89 24.47
N PRO A 286 6.67 15.82 25.38
CA PRO A 286 5.77 16.89 25.79
C PRO A 286 5.25 17.69 24.59
N GLN A 287 3.95 17.99 24.58
CA GLN A 287 3.28 18.65 23.48
C GLN A 287 2.09 19.46 23.97
N GLU A 288 1.86 20.61 23.35
CA GLU A 288 0.63 21.39 23.48
C GLU A 288 -0.46 20.77 22.62
N GLU A 289 -1.71 20.92 23.04
CA GLU A 289 -2.87 20.46 22.29
C GLU A 289 -3.30 21.53 21.29
N ASN A 290 -3.28 21.20 20.00
CA ASN A 290 -3.90 21.99 18.94
C ASN A 290 -5.05 21.20 18.32
N PRO A 291 -6.10 21.86 17.81
CA PRO A 291 -7.14 21.16 17.05
C PRO A 291 -6.54 20.47 15.82
N PRO A 292 -7.17 19.40 15.32
CA PRO A 292 -6.89 18.84 14.00
C PRO A 292 -6.89 19.92 12.92
N LEU A 293 -6.07 19.70 11.89
CA LEU A 293 -6.00 20.59 10.74
C LEU A 293 -7.39 20.69 10.09
N GLY A 294 -7.80 21.91 9.76
CA GLY A 294 -9.12 22.24 9.20
C GLY A 294 -10.19 22.56 10.25
N LEU A 295 -9.90 22.42 11.55
CA LEU A 295 -10.79 22.79 12.65
C LEU A 295 -10.44 24.12 13.33
N ALA A 296 -9.30 24.75 13.01
CA ALA A 296 -8.84 25.91 13.78
C ALA A 296 -9.82 27.09 13.72
N GLU A 297 -10.36 27.42 12.55
CA GLU A 297 -11.36 28.49 12.38
C GLU A 297 -12.68 28.15 13.09
N LEU A 298 -13.12 26.89 13.05
CA LEU A 298 -14.37 26.44 13.67
C LEU A 298 -14.32 26.44 15.20
N THR A 299 -13.13 26.22 15.75
CA THR A 299 -12.90 26.23 17.21
C THR A 299 -12.53 27.61 17.75
N GLY A 300 -12.31 28.60 16.87
CA GLY A 300 -11.79 29.92 17.25
C GLY A 300 -10.38 29.84 17.86
N ALA A 301 -9.63 28.78 17.53
CA ALA A 301 -8.29 28.58 18.03
C ALA A 301 -7.35 29.67 17.49
N GLY A 302 -6.50 30.20 18.36
CA GLY A 302 -5.42 31.11 17.95
C GLY A 302 -4.31 30.39 17.17
N PRO A 303 -3.18 31.06 16.93
CA PRO A 303 -2.02 30.44 16.28
C PRO A 303 -1.61 29.13 16.97
N ALA A 304 -1.17 28.16 16.16
CA ALA A 304 -0.76 26.85 16.67
C ALA A 304 0.34 27.01 17.73
N ARG A 305 0.15 26.32 18.85
CA ARG A 305 1.07 26.28 19.98
C ARG A 305 2.21 25.31 19.68
N ILE A 306 3.42 25.75 19.98
CA ILE A 306 4.65 24.99 19.77
C ILE A 306 5.21 24.56 21.12
N SER A 307 5.54 23.28 21.24
CA SER A 307 6.34 22.77 22.36
C SER A 307 7.79 22.68 21.95
N ARG A 308 8.64 23.48 22.60
CA ARG A 308 10.10 23.35 22.50
C ARG A 308 10.59 22.35 23.53
N VAL A 309 11.15 21.23 23.06
CA VAL A 309 11.48 20.08 23.92
C VAL A 309 12.94 19.67 23.73
N LEU A 310 13.62 19.36 24.82
CA LEU A 310 14.95 18.76 24.79
C LEU A 310 14.90 17.33 24.23
N LEU A 311 15.72 17.09 23.20
CA LEU A 311 15.97 15.80 22.58
C LEU A 311 17.48 15.57 22.54
N GLU A 312 17.96 14.70 23.41
CA GLU A 312 19.40 14.45 23.52
C GLU A 312 19.92 13.66 22.31
N PRO A 313 21.21 13.83 21.93
CA PRO A 313 21.83 13.01 20.90
C PRO A 313 21.65 11.51 21.20
N GLY A 314 21.23 10.75 20.19
CA GLY A 314 20.96 9.31 20.32
C GLY A 314 19.57 8.95 20.84
N GLU A 315 18.75 9.91 21.26
CA GLU A 315 17.32 9.67 21.51
C GLU A 315 16.58 9.52 20.16
N THR A 316 15.78 8.46 20.03
CA THR A 316 14.96 8.18 18.84
C THR A 316 13.52 8.59 19.12
N VAL A 317 12.96 9.41 18.24
CA VAL A 317 11.54 9.75 18.23
C VAL A 317 10.81 8.74 17.35
N LEU A 318 9.80 8.08 17.90
CA LEU A 318 8.89 7.18 17.22
C LEU A 318 7.54 7.87 17.09
N LEU A 319 7.11 8.05 15.84
CA LEU A 319 5.78 8.52 15.47
C LEU A 319 5.04 7.39 14.77
N VAL A 320 3.75 7.24 15.06
CA VAL A 320 2.88 6.24 14.43
C VAL A 320 1.50 6.84 14.21
N THR A 321 0.80 6.37 13.18
CA THR A 321 -0.63 6.64 12.99
C THR A 321 -1.49 5.71 13.85
N ASP A 322 -2.79 6.00 13.90
CA ASP A 322 -3.77 5.24 14.67
C ASP A 322 -3.90 3.78 14.19
N GLY A 323 -3.60 3.49 12.92
CA GLY A 323 -3.51 2.11 12.44
C GLY A 323 -2.52 1.22 13.20
N VAL A 324 -1.58 1.81 13.95
CA VAL A 324 -0.74 1.07 14.92
C VAL A 324 -1.40 0.99 16.29
N THR A 325 -1.79 2.11 16.89
CA THR A 325 -2.28 2.13 18.28
C THR A 325 -3.66 1.50 18.42
N GLU A 326 -4.52 1.63 17.42
CA GLU A 326 -5.85 1.03 17.35
C GLU A 326 -5.85 -0.38 16.71
N ALA A 327 -4.68 -0.91 16.35
CA ALA A 327 -4.56 -2.27 15.84
C ALA A 327 -5.08 -3.28 16.88
N ARG A 328 -6.00 -4.15 16.47
CA ARG A 328 -6.72 -5.04 17.38
C ARG A 328 -6.18 -6.47 17.34
N ASP A 329 -6.08 -7.10 18.51
CA ASP A 329 -5.93 -8.53 18.60
C ASP A 329 -7.26 -9.25 18.32
N ARG A 330 -7.25 -10.60 18.35
CA ARG A 330 -8.45 -11.44 18.18
C ARG A 330 -9.53 -11.21 19.25
N HIS A 331 -9.19 -10.55 20.37
CA HIS A 331 -10.11 -10.22 21.46
C HIS A 331 -10.59 -8.77 21.38
N GLY A 332 -10.15 -8.01 20.37
CA GLY A 332 -10.52 -6.61 20.15
C GLY A 332 -9.66 -5.61 20.92
N HIS A 333 -8.61 -6.03 21.62
CA HIS A 333 -7.74 -5.14 22.39
C HIS A 333 -6.76 -4.40 21.49
N PHE A 334 -6.64 -3.10 21.73
CA PHE A 334 -5.67 -2.22 21.08
C PHE A 334 -4.23 -2.63 21.37
N PHE A 335 -3.34 -2.33 20.43
CA PHE A 335 -1.93 -2.61 20.55
C PHE A 335 -1.33 -1.71 21.64
N PRO A 336 -0.73 -2.27 22.69
CA PRO A 336 -0.22 -1.49 23.81
C PRO A 336 1.15 -0.88 23.45
N LEU A 337 1.19 0.13 22.57
CA LEU A 337 2.42 0.70 22.01
C LEU A 337 3.41 1.16 23.08
N ALA A 338 2.97 1.99 24.04
CA ALA A 338 3.86 2.50 25.08
C ALA A 338 4.37 1.38 26.03
N PRO A 339 3.52 0.47 26.55
CA PRO A 339 3.99 -0.71 27.28
C PRO A 339 4.95 -1.61 26.47
N TRP A 340 4.66 -1.82 25.18
CA TRP A 340 5.54 -2.56 24.28
C TRP A 340 6.91 -1.88 24.17
N ALA A 341 6.94 -0.58 23.90
CA ALA A 341 8.18 0.18 23.75
C ALA A 341 9.00 0.18 25.04
N GLN A 342 8.35 0.35 26.20
CA GLN A 342 9.02 0.26 27.51
C GLN A 342 9.65 -1.12 27.74
N LYS A 343 8.91 -2.20 27.46
CA LYS A 343 9.42 -3.57 27.57
C LYS A 343 10.57 -3.83 26.60
N TYR A 344 10.42 -3.41 25.35
CA TYR A 344 11.43 -3.55 24.31
C TYR A 344 12.73 -2.83 24.66
N TRP A 345 12.63 -1.64 25.24
CA TRP A 345 13.79 -0.85 25.63
C TRP A 345 14.48 -1.38 26.89
N ALA A 346 13.71 -1.93 27.83
CA ALA A 346 14.22 -2.50 29.08
C ALA A 346 15.06 -3.78 28.87
N THR A 347 14.86 -4.53 27.78
CA THR A 347 15.59 -5.79 27.52
C THR A 347 17.05 -5.61 27.05
N GLY A 348 17.63 -4.41 27.20
CA GLY A 348 19.03 -4.14 26.83
C GLY A 348 19.23 -3.77 25.36
N SER A 349 18.14 -3.57 24.61
CA SER A 349 18.14 -3.14 23.21
C SER A 349 18.60 -1.69 23.00
N SER A 350 19.21 -1.05 24.00
CA SER A 350 19.59 0.37 23.96
C SER A 350 20.96 0.64 23.30
N ARG A 351 21.83 -0.38 23.21
CA ARG A 351 23.17 -0.24 22.61
C ARG A 351 23.17 -0.65 21.13
N GLY A 352 23.39 0.32 20.24
CA GLY A 352 23.53 0.07 18.80
C GLY A 352 22.20 -0.01 18.04
N GLU A 353 21.08 0.23 18.71
CA GLU A 353 19.76 0.28 18.09
C GLU A 353 19.72 1.34 16.99
N THR A 354 19.13 1.01 15.84
CA THR A 354 18.87 1.96 14.75
C THR A 354 17.36 2.20 14.61
N PRO A 355 16.94 3.35 14.05
CA PRO A 355 15.54 3.57 13.69
C PRO A 355 14.94 2.41 12.88
N SER A 356 15.72 1.82 11.97
CA SER A 356 15.29 0.67 11.17
C SER A 356 15.06 -0.58 12.03
N THR A 357 15.99 -0.92 12.92
CA THR A 357 15.86 -2.08 13.81
C THR A 357 14.65 -1.94 14.73
N LEU A 358 14.42 -0.73 15.24
CA LEU A 358 13.25 -0.42 16.07
C LEU A 358 11.95 -0.66 15.31
N LEU A 359 11.83 -0.15 14.08
CA LEU A 359 10.64 -0.35 13.26
C LEU A 359 10.45 -1.82 12.88
N ASP A 360 11.51 -2.55 12.56
CA ASP A 360 11.42 -3.99 12.26
C ASP A 360 10.85 -4.79 13.43
N ARG A 361 11.24 -4.44 14.66
CA ARG A 361 10.74 -5.07 15.89
C ARG A 361 9.31 -4.66 16.20
N LEU A 362 8.94 -3.40 15.97
CA LEU A 362 7.57 -2.93 16.11
C LEU A 362 6.65 -3.62 15.11
N MET A 363 7.04 -3.72 13.84
CA MET A 363 6.28 -4.44 12.83
C MET A 363 6.13 -5.93 13.15
N GLN A 364 7.17 -6.57 13.70
CA GLN A 364 7.05 -7.96 14.21
C GLN A 364 6.00 -8.07 15.30
N ALA A 365 6.07 -7.21 16.31
CA ALA A 365 5.13 -7.23 17.42
C ALA A 365 3.69 -6.92 16.97
N LEU A 366 3.53 -5.99 16.03
CA LEU A 366 2.24 -5.65 15.43
C LEU A 366 1.67 -6.84 14.65
N ALA A 367 2.48 -7.53 13.85
CA ALA A 367 2.08 -8.74 13.13
C ALA A 367 1.63 -9.87 14.05
N ASP A 368 2.36 -10.05 15.16
CA ASP A 368 2.05 -11.07 16.15
C ASP A 368 0.76 -10.72 16.92
N HIS A 369 0.56 -9.45 17.27
CA HIS A 369 -0.64 -8.96 17.97
C HIS A 369 -1.90 -9.11 17.12
N THR A 370 -1.82 -8.76 15.84
CA THR A 370 -2.99 -8.75 14.92
C THR A 370 -3.19 -10.06 14.16
N ALA A 371 -2.33 -11.07 14.40
CA ALA A 371 -2.25 -12.29 13.60
C ALA A 371 -2.09 -12.02 12.08
N GLY A 372 -1.51 -10.87 11.73
CA GLY A 372 -1.23 -10.42 10.37
C GLY A 372 -2.37 -9.70 9.65
N HIS A 373 -3.37 -9.15 10.35
CA HIS A 373 -4.47 -8.41 9.75
C HIS A 373 -4.64 -7.03 10.39
N LEU A 374 -4.42 -5.97 9.63
CA LEU A 374 -4.67 -4.60 10.07
C LEU A 374 -6.09 -4.16 9.67
N ASN A 375 -6.72 -3.34 10.52
CA ASN A 375 -8.04 -2.76 10.27
C ASN A 375 -7.93 -1.38 9.60
N ASP A 376 -6.83 -0.67 9.85
CA ASP A 376 -6.49 0.57 9.18
C ASP A 376 -5.03 0.61 8.73
N ASP A 377 -4.75 1.54 7.83
CA ASP A 377 -3.43 1.80 7.33
C ASP A 377 -2.53 2.26 8.48
N ALA A 378 -1.33 1.68 8.56
CA ALA A 378 -0.39 1.96 9.63
C ALA A 378 0.89 2.55 9.04
N THR A 379 1.17 3.80 9.37
CA THR A 379 2.42 4.48 9.04
C THR A 379 3.27 4.65 10.29
N LEU A 380 4.55 4.34 10.16
CA LEU A 380 5.53 4.40 11.23
C LEU A 380 6.74 5.19 10.78
N LEU A 381 7.23 6.07 11.66
CA LEU A 381 8.44 6.84 11.49
C LEU A 381 9.28 6.74 12.76
N ALA A 382 10.50 6.23 12.62
CA ALA A 382 11.52 6.38 13.64
C ALA A 382 12.57 7.37 13.13
N VAL A 383 12.88 8.40 13.91
CA VAL A 383 13.84 9.43 13.52
C VAL A 383 14.70 9.87 14.71
N ARG A 384 16.00 10.07 14.48
CA ARG A 384 16.93 10.63 15.46
C ARG A 384 17.94 11.55 14.81
N ARG A 385 18.53 12.46 15.59
CA ARG A 385 19.67 13.25 15.13
C ARG A 385 20.85 12.34 14.81
N THR A 386 21.46 12.54 13.64
CA THR A 386 22.72 11.86 13.32
C THR A 386 23.77 12.36 14.30
N ALA A 387 24.52 11.45 14.92
CA ALA A 387 25.67 11.85 15.72
C ALA A 387 26.66 12.54 14.79
N ALA A 388 27.05 13.79 15.07
CA ALA A 388 28.15 14.42 14.36
C ALA A 388 29.36 13.49 14.47
N SER A 389 29.88 13.03 13.34
CA SER A 389 31.17 12.34 13.30
C SER A 389 32.17 13.28 13.94
N ARG A 390 32.63 12.96 15.16
CA ARG A 390 33.75 13.68 15.76
C ARG A 390 34.92 13.58 14.79
N PRO A 391 35.51 14.71 14.37
CA PRO A 391 36.68 14.72 13.49
C PRO A 391 37.87 14.00 14.13
#